data_AF-A0A368F5Q2-F1
#
_entry.id   AF-A0A368F5Q2-F1
#
_cell.length_a   1.000
_cell.length_b   1.000
_cell.length_c   1.000
_cell.angle_alpha   90.00
_cell.angle_beta   90.00
_cell.angle_gamma   90.00
#
_symmetry.space_group_name_H-M   'P 1'
#
loop_
_entity.id
_entity.type
_entity.pdbx_description
1 polymer ?
#
loop_
_entity_poly.entity_id
_entity_poly.type
_entity_poly.pdbx_seq_one_letter_code
_entity_poly.pdbx_strand_id
1 'polypeptide(L)'
;MLSNPALLFCDEPTTGLDSFMAENVVQVLSKLAKSGRTVVCTIHQPASQLYLMFDRVMFLAGGRTAFLGSPRECIQFFEDCDAPCPHNYNPADLIIHTLAVVPHEEDVCRQRISQICDAYESGHYGHAVVEEVEKIPVTEVPRGRRRLDFFTQVAALLHRYSLDNLRNPSLARAKLLQKFVMGIFVGLLYLRVSLFFL
;
A
#
# COMPACT_ATOMS: atom_id res chain seq x y z
N MET A 1 -17.34 2.35 -3.10
CA MET A 1 -16.73 1.79 -1.87
C MET A 1 -17.78 1.70 -0.77
N LEU A 2 -17.93 0.55 -0.10
CA LEU A 2 -18.96 0.31 0.94
C LEU A 2 -18.85 1.21 2.18
N SER A 3 -17.68 1.81 2.40
CA SER A 3 -17.37 2.67 3.55
C SER A 3 -17.35 4.17 3.23
N ASN A 4 -17.40 4.56 1.95
CA ASN A 4 -17.29 5.94 1.48
C ASN A 4 -16.27 6.80 2.29
N PRO A 5 -15.00 6.38 2.40
CA PRO A 5 -14.03 7.11 3.21
C PRO A 5 -13.65 8.44 2.53
N ALA A 6 -13.40 9.47 3.35
CA ALA A 6 -12.86 10.74 2.87
C ALA A 6 -11.35 10.65 2.53
N LEU A 7 -10.62 9.76 3.21
CA LEU A 7 -9.20 9.50 3.03
C LEU A 7 -8.98 8.02 2.73
N LEU A 8 -8.27 7.73 1.64
CA LEU A 8 -7.94 6.38 1.18
C LEU A 8 -6.42 6.20 1.13
N PHE A 9 -5.93 5.17 1.81
CA PHE A 9 -4.55 4.71 1.71
C PHE A 9 -4.48 3.46 0.84
N CYS A 10 -3.60 3.45 -0.16
CA CYS A 10 -3.36 2.32 -1.03
C CYS A 10 -1.88 1.96 -0.99
N ASP A 11 -1.56 0.79 -0.44
CA ASP A 11 -0.19 0.29 -0.45
C ASP A 11 0.07 -0.49 -1.74
N GLU A 12 1.02 -0.03 -2.54
CA GLU A 12 1.48 -0.65 -3.78
C GLU A 12 0.35 -1.15 -4.72
N PRO A 13 -0.65 -0.32 -5.09
CA PRO A 13 -1.83 -0.78 -5.81
C PRO A 13 -1.56 -1.25 -7.24
N THR A 14 -0.36 -1.00 -7.76
CA THR A 14 0.07 -1.37 -9.11
C THR A 14 1.00 -2.60 -9.13
N THR A 15 1.41 -3.13 -7.99
CA THR A 15 2.35 -4.26 -7.93
C THR A 15 1.72 -5.52 -8.53
N GLY A 16 2.46 -6.19 -9.41
CA GLY A 16 2.02 -7.40 -10.11
C GLY A 16 1.08 -7.18 -11.29
N LEU A 17 0.84 -5.92 -11.69
CA LEU A 17 0.08 -5.57 -12.89
C LEU A 17 1.00 -5.24 -14.07
N ASP A 18 0.49 -5.46 -15.29
CA ASP A 18 1.10 -4.87 -16.47
C ASP A 18 0.88 -3.35 -16.52
N SER A 19 1.59 -2.68 -17.42
CA SER A 19 1.57 -1.21 -17.53
C SER A 19 0.18 -0.65 -17.83
N PHE A 20 -0.62 -1.33 -18.65
CA PHE A 20 -1.96 -0.89 -19.02
C PHE A 20 -2.94 -1.01 -17.84
N MET A 21 -2.90 -2.14 -17.13
CA MET A 21 -3.73 -2.37 -15.95
C MET A 21 -3.34 -1.45 -14.79
N ALA A 22 -2.04 -1.19 -14.60
CA ALA A 22 -1.55 -0.22 -13.62
C ALA A 22 -2.08 1.19 -13.91
N GLU A 23 -2.05 1.62 -15.18
CA GLU A 23 -2.62 2.92 -15.59
C GLU A 23 -4.12 2.99 -15.26
N ASN A 24 -4.89 1.95 -15.61
CA ASN A 24 -6.32 1.90 -15.30
C ASN A 24 -6.61 2.03 -13.80
N VAL A 25 -5.81 1.37 -12.95
CA VAL A 25 -5.94 1.49 -11.49
C VAL A 25 -5.70 2.94 -11.04
N VAL A 26 -4.63 3.58 -11.49
CA VAL A 26 -4.33 4.97 -11.12
C VAL A 26 -5.36 5.95 -11.68
N GLN A 27 -5.92 5.71 -12.88
CA GLN A 27 -7.04 6.50 -13.41
C GLN A 27 -8.27 6.42 -12.50
N VAL A 28 -8.58 5.24 -11.95
CA VAL A 28 -9.69 5.08 -10.99
C VAL A 28 -9.39 5.82 -9.69
N LEU A 29 -8.17 5.73 -9.17
CA LEU A 29 -7.75 6.46 -7.98
C LEU A 29 -7.82 7.99 -8.20
N SER A 30 -7.38 8.48 -9.36
CA SER A 30 -7.48 9.89 -9.75
C SER A 30 -8.94 10.36 -9.85
N LYS A 31 -9.84 9.54 -10.42
CA LYS A 31 -11.29 9.84 -10.43
C LYS A 31 -11.88 9.91 -9.03
N LEU A 32 -11.45 9.02 -8.13
CA LEU A 32 -11.85 9.08 -6.72
C LEU A 32 -11.35 10.36 -6.05
N ALA A 33 -10.10 10.76 -6.31
CA ALA A 33 -9.54 11.99 -5.77
C ALA A 33 -10.35 13.23 -6.24
N LYS A 34 -10.58 13.32 -7.55
CA LYS A 34 -11.38 14.40 -8.18
C LYS A 34 -12.83 14.48 -7.70
N SER A 35 -13.37 13.40 -7.14
CA SER A 35 -14.71 13.38 -6.54
C SER A 35 -14.76 13.88 -5.10
N GLY A 36 -13.69 14.51 -4.60
CA GLY A 36 -13.62 15.11 -3.26
C GLY A 36 -13.07 14.18 -2.19
N ARG A 37 -12.24 13.20 -2.56
CA ARG A 37 -11.55 12.29 -1.61
C ARG A 37 -10.06 12.56 -1.66
N THR A 38 -9.36 12.31 -0.55
CA THR A 38 -7.91 12.31 -0.53
C THR A 38 -7.42 10.88 -0.74
N VAL A 39 -6.53 10.66 -1.71
CA VAL A 39 -5.91 9.36 -1.98
C VAL A 39 -4.42 9.49 -1.75
N VAL A 40 -3.87 8.63 -0.90
CA VAL A 40 -2.43 8.51 -0.67
C VAL A 40 -2.04 7.10 -1.06
N CYS A 41 -1.02 6.96 -1.92
CA CYS A 41 -0.55 5.66 -2.35
C CYS A 41 0.96 5.59 -2.46
N THR A 42 1.51 4.40 -2.24
CA THR A 42 2.90 4.05 -2.51
C THR A 42 2.97 3.41 -3.90
N ILE A 43 3.94 3.81 -4.73
CA ILE A 43 4.13 3.23 -6.06
C ILE A 43 5.59 2.84 -6.20
N HIS A 44 5.84 1.56 -6.43
CA HIS A 44 7.16 1.07 -6.77
C HIS A 44 7.44 1.38 -8.25
N GLN A 45 8.38 2.29 -8.52
CA GLN A 45 8.87 2.62 -9.88
C GLN A 45 7.77 2.87 -10.93
N PRO A 46 7.08 4.03 -10.88
CA PRO A 46 6.04 4.35 -11.85
C PRO A 46 6.60 4.56 -13.26
N ALA A 47 5.87 4.10 -14.27
CA ALA A 47 6.12 4.50 -15.65
C ALA A 47 5.97 6.03 -15.82
N SER A 48 6.66 6.62 -16.79
CA SER A 48 6.67 8.07 -17.03
C SER A 48 5.29 8.68 -17.23
N GLN A 49 4.41 7.98 -17.95
CA GLN A 49 3.01 8.40 -18.14
C GLN A 49 2.24 8.42 -16.82
N LEU A 50 2.47 7.44 -15.95
CA LEU A 50 1.83 7.35 -14.64
C LEU A 50 2.31 8.46 -13.71
N TYR A 51 3.61 8.76 -13.73
CA TYR A 51 4.24 9.78 -12.90
C TYR A 51 3.58 11.16 -13.06
N LEU A 52 3.19 11.52 -14.29
CA LEU A 52 2.54 12.80 -14.59
C LEU A 52 1.04 12.85 -14.24
N MET A 53 0.44 11.72 -13.85
CA MET A 53 -0.98 11.67 -13.44
C MET A 53 -1.19 12.08 -11.98
N PHE A 54 -0.13 12.12 -11.17
CA PHE A 54 -0.22 12.48 -9.76
C PHE A 54 -0.32 13.99 -9.57
N ASP A 55 -1.23 14.41 -8.69
CA ASP A 55 -1.34 15.82 -8.30
C ASP A 55 -0.12 16.26 -7.48
N ARG A 56 0.39 15.36 -6.62
CA ARG A 56 1.60 15.53 -5.81
C ARG A 56 2.39 14.23 -5.75
N VAL A 57 3.72 14.35 -5.68
CA VAL A 57 4.67 13.26 -5.49
C VAL A 57 5.50 13.53 -4.24
N MET A 58 5.80 12.46 -3.49
CA MET A 58 6.67 12.51 -2.33
C MET A 58 7.76 11.47 -2.49
N PHE A 59 9.02 11.89 -2.43
CA PHE A 59 10.16 11.00 -2.43
C PHE A 59 10.78 10.95 -1.04
N LEU A 60 11.00 9.74 -0.54
CA LEU A 60 11.62 9.47 0.75
C LEU A 60 12.95 8.75 0.54
N ALA A 61 13.98 9.17 1.28
CA ALA A 61 15.30 8.56 1.25
C ALA A 61 15.91 8.58 2.65
N GLY A 62 16.39 7.43 3.15
CA GLY A 62 17.00 7.34 4.47
C GLY A 62 16.09 7.77 5.63
N GLY A 63 14.77 7.68 5.47
CA GLY A 63 13.78 8.14 6.47
C GLY A 63 13.52 9.66 6.45
N ARG A 64 14.13 10.41 5.53
CA ARG A 64 13.92 11.85 5.34
C ARG A 64 13.12 12.11 4.06
N THR A 65 12.45 13.26 4.02
CA THR A 65 11.78 13.76 2.81
C THR A 65 12.84 14.35 1.89
N ALA A 66 12.99 13.76 0.71
CA ALA A 66 13.85 14.30 -0.34
C ALA A 66 13.11 15.36 -1.16
N PHE A 67 11.80 15.17 -1.38
CA PHE A 67 10.95 16.15 -2.06
C PHE A 67 9.47 15.87 -1.78
N LEU A 68 8.65 16.91 -1.70
CA LEU A 68 7.20 16.86 -1.75
C LEU A 68 6.66 18.08 -2.52
N GLY A 69 5.85 17.83 -3.55
CA GLY A 69 5.31 18.87 -4.44
C GLY A 69 4.68 18.27 -5.69
N SER A 70 4.43 19.08 -6.72
CA SER A 70 3.95 18.58 -8.02
C SER A 70 5.06 17.82 -8.78
N PRO A 71 4.71 16.90 -9.71
CA PRO A 71 5.69 16.21 -10.53
C PRO A 71 6.63 17.13 -11.32
N ARG A 72 6.14 18.31 -11.72
CA ARG A 72 6.91 19.30 -12.49
C ARG A 72 7.92 20.05 -11.63
N GLU A 73 7.49 20.51 -10.45
CA GLU A 73 8.38 21.13 -9.47
C GLU A 73 9.46 20.15 -9.01
N CYS A 74 9.13 18.86 -8.92
CA CYS A 74 10.10 17.82 -8.59
C CYS A 74 11.22 17.75 -9.63
N ILE A 75 10.87 17.73 -10.92
CA ILE A 75 11.88 17.69 -12.00
C ILE A 75 12.80 18.91 -11.92
N GLN A 76 12.24 20.11 -11.71
CA GLN A 76 13.02 21.35 -11.57
C GLN A 76 13.93 21.33 -10.33
N PHE A 77 13.43 20.85 -9.19
CA PHE A 77 14.23 20.75 -7.98
C PHE A 77 15.43 19.81 -8.14
N PHE A 78 15.25 18.67 -8.81
CA PHE A 78 16.36 17.76 -9.06
C PHE A 78 17.33 18.29 -10.14
N GLU A 79 16.85 19.10 -11.10
CA GLU A 79 17.74 19.86 -12.01
C GLU A 79 18.62 20.84 -11.24
N ASP A 80 18.07 21.56 -10.26
CA ASP A 80 18.82 22.48 -9.38
C ASP A 80 19.82 21.76 -8.46
N CYS A 81 19.58 20.47 -8.18
CA CYS A 81 20.47 19.60 -7.39
C CYS A 81 21.50 18.83 -8.26
N ASP A 82 21.86 19.37 -9.43
CA ASP A 82 22.80 18.77 -10.37
C ASP A 82 22.39 17.37 -10.89
N ALA A 83 21.09 17.06 -10.90
CA ALA A 83 20.53 15.81 -11.41
C ALA A 83 19.49 16.05 -12.54
N PRO A 84 19.90 16.62 -13.69
CA PRO A 84 18.98 16.94 -14.78
C PRO A 84 18.44 15.69 -15.47
N CYS A 85 17.15 15.71 -15.80
CA CYS A 85 16.51 14.59 -16.49
C CYS A 85 16.66 14.70 -18.01
N PRO A 86 17.28 13.71 -18.69
CA PRO A 86 17.27 13.68 -20.16
C PRO A 86 15.86 13.56 -20.73
N HIS A 87 15.60 14.14 -21.91
CA HIS A 87 14.28 14.16 -22.54
C HIS A 87 13.66 12.77 -22.78
N ASN A 88 14.49 11.74 -23.01
CA ASN A 88 14.04 10.37 -23.30
C ASN A 88 14.18 9.44 -22.09
N TYR A 89 14.27 10.00 -20.89
CA TYR A 89 14.44 9.24 -19.66
C TYR A 89 13.22 9.42 -18.75
N ASN A 90 12.87 8.39 -17.99
CA ASN A 90 11.77 8.46 -17.04
C ASN A 90 12.21 9.29 -15.82
N PRO A 91 11.58 10.44 -15.53
CA PRO A 91 11.97 11.27 -14.39
C PRO A 91 11.89 10.53 -13.05
N ALA A 92 10.87 9.68 -12.88
CA ALA A 92 10.71 8.91 -11.66
C ALA A 92 11.88 7.94 -11.43
N ASP A 93 12.33 7.25 -12.48
CA ASP A 93 13.46 6.32 -12.39
C ASP A 93 14.76 7.07 -12.08
N LEU A 94 14.95 8.27 -12.64
CA LEU A 94 16.14 9.10 -12.38
C LEU A 94 16.19 9.49 -10.92
N ILE A 95 15.08 9.99 -10.39
CA ILE A 95 14.97 10.44 -9.01
C ILE A 95 15.19 9.25 -8.06
N ILE A 96 14.54 8.12 -8.31
CA ILE A 96 14.72 6.90 -7.50
C ILE A 96 16.18 6.44 -7.52
N HIS A 97 16.84 6.44 -8.69
CA HIS A 97 18.24 6.05 -8.80
C HIS A 97 19.17 7.05 -8.09
N THR A 98 18.87 8.34 -8.14
CA THR A 98 19.61 9.40 -7.44
C THR A 98 19.48 9.26 -5.91
N LEU A 99 18.34 8.77 -5.44
CA LEU A 99 18.07 8.56 -4.01
C LEU A 99 18.39 7.13 -3.53
N ALA A 100 18.80 6.24 -4.42
CA ALA A 100 19.18 4.87 -4.07
C ALA A 100 20.59 4.82 -3.46
N VAL A 101 20.77 3.93 -2.50
CA VAL A 101 22.08 3.59 -1.94
C VAL A 101 22.60 2.34 -2.66
N VAL A 102 23.69 2.50 -3.40
CA VAL A 102 24.31 1.41 -4.17
C VAL A 102 25.39 0.73 -3.31
N PRO A 103 25.48 -0.61 -3.33
CA PRO A 103 26.58 -1.32 -2.66
C PRO A 103 27.94 -0.83 -3.15
N HIS A 104 28.93 -0.77 -2.25
CA HIS A 104 30.31 -0.30 -2.49
C HIS A 104 30.51 1.22 -2.59
N GLU A 105 29.45 2.03 -2.66
CA GLU A 105 29.52 3.51 -2.65
C GLU A 105 28.56 4.12 -1.63
N GLU A 106 28.33 3.44 -0.52
CA GLU A 106 27.30 3.81 0.45
C GLU A 106 27.52 5.20 1.05
N ASP A 107 28.75 5.55 1.41
CA ASP A 107 29.07 6.83 2.05
C ASP A 107 28.78 8.02 1.13
N VAL A 108 29.18 7.91 -0.14
CA VAL A 108 28.92 8.94 -1.17
C VAL A 108 27.42 9.06 -1.43
N CYS A 109 26.72 7.94 -1.57
CA CYS A 109 25.26 7.94 -1.77
C CYS A 109 24.53 8.59 -0.59
N ARG A 110 24.91 8.26 0.64
CA ARG A 110 24.31 8.84 1.86
C ARG A 110 24.59 10.33 1.98
N GLN A 111 25.81 10.77 1.62
CA GLN A 111 26.15 12.18 1.61
C GLN A 111 25.31 12.96 0.58
N ARG A 112 25.15 12.43 -0.64
CA ARG A 112 24.27 13.00 -1.66
C ARG A 112 22.82 13.08 -1.19
N ILE A 113 22.29 12.00 -0.61
CA ILE A 113 20.93 11.98 -0.06
C ILE A 113 20.76 13.05 1.02
N SER A 114 21.73 13.19 1.94
CA SER A 114 21.67 14.24 2.97
C SER A 114 21.62 15.62 2.33
N GLN A 115 22.52 15.91 1.38
CA GLN A 115 22.56 17.21 0.69
C GLN A 115 21.23 17.55 0.01
N ILE A 116 20.61 16.59 -0.68
CA ILE A 116 19.31 16.78 -1.33
C ILE A 116 18.21 17.04 -0.29
N CYS A 117 18.15 16.24 0.78
CA CYS A 117 17.17 16.44 1.84
C CYS A 117 17.35 17.80 2.55
N ASP A 118 18.60 18.20 2.82
CA ASP A 118 18.94 19.48 3.45
C ASP A 118 18.58 20.66 2.53
N ALA A 119 18.82 20.52 1.21
CA ALA A 119 18.43 21.49 0.20
C ALA A 119 16.91 21.63 0.08
N TYR A 120 16.15 20.54 0.20
CA TYR A 120 14.69 20.61 0.22
C TYR A 120 14.16 21.29 1.48
N GLU A 121 14.70 20.91 2.65
CA GLU A 121 14.27 21.40 3.96
C GLU A 121 14.56 22.90 4.16
N SER A 122 15.69 23.40 3.65
CA SER A 122 16.06 24.82 3.69
C SER A 122 15.62 25.62 2.45
N GLY A 123 15.17 24.93 1.40
CA GLY A 123 14.82 25.52 0.12
C GLY A 123 13.41 26.10 0.08
N HIS A 124 13.13 26.87 -0.97
CA HIS A 124 11.81 27.46 -1.18
C HIS A 124 10.70 26.40 -1.31
N TYR A 125 10.99 25.26 -1.94
CA TYR A 125 10.02 24.18 -2.14
C TYR A 125 9.51 23.59 -0.81
N GLY A 126 10.41 23.31 0.15
CA GLY A 126 10.02 22.80 1.48
C GLY A 126 9.24 23.84 2.28
N HIS A 127 9.73 25.08 2.31
CA HIS A 127 9.06 26.17 3.02
C HIS A 127 7.66 26.47 2.46
N ALA A 128 7.46 26.43 1.15
CA ALA A 128 6.17 26.67 0.52
C ALA A 128 5.12 25.64 0.96
N VAL A 129 5.51 24.36 1.08
CA VAL A 129 4.60 23.30 1.55
C VAL A 129 4.27 23.48 3.04
N VAL A 130 5.25 23.83 3.87
CA VAL A 130 5.00 24.11 5.30
C VAL A 130 4.05 25.29 5.47
N GLU A 131 4.28 26.38 4.74
CA GLU A 131 3.42 27.56 4.77
C GLU A 131 1.99 27.25 4.29
N GLU A 132 1.84 26.40 3.26
CA GLU A 132 0.54 25.92 2.80
C GLU A 132 -0.17 25.11 3.90
N VAL A 133 0.53 24.21 4.58
CA VAL A 133 -0.03 23.40 5.67
C VAL A 133 -0.44 24.28 6.86
N GLU A 134 0.34 25.30 7.21
CA GLU A 134 0.01 26.24 8.29
C GLU A 134 -1.26 27.07 8.02
N LYS A 135 -1.56 27.35 6.74
CA LYS A 135 -2.77 28.07 6.33
C LYS A 135 -4.04 27.20 6.39
N ILE A 136 -3.91 25.88 6.44
CA ILE A 136 -5.06 24.97 6.45
C ILE A 136 -5.68 24.99 7.85
N PRO A 137 -6.97 25.38 7.99
CA PRO A 137 -7.63 25.34 9.28
C PRO A 137 -7.74 23.89 9.76
N VAL A 138 -7.41 23.65 11.04
CA VAL A 138 -7.60 22.34 11.67
C VAL A 138 -9.09 22.00 11.62
N THR A 139 -9.44 21.00 10.82
CA THR A 139 -10.82 20.50 10.68
C THR A 139 -11.05 19.29 11.58
N GLU A 140 -12.32 19.03 11.92
CA GLU A 140 -12.67 17.80 12.65
C GLU A 140 -12.37 16.57 11.79
N VAL A 141 -11.68 15.60 12.37
CA VAL A 141 -11.44 14.30 11.73
C VAL A 141 -12.80 13.65 11.43
N PRO A 142 -13.06 13.20 10.19
CA PRO A 142 -14.34 12.58 9.83
C PRO A 142 -14.62 11.41 10.77
N ARG A 143 -15.83 11.40 11.35
CA ARG A 143 -16.22 10.39 12.34
C ARG A 143 -16.08 8.99 11.75
N GLY A 144 -15.25 8.17 12.40
CA GLY A 144 -15.11 6.76 12.08
C GLY A 144 -16.46 6.04 12.13
N ARG A 145 -16.61 5.01 11.30
CA ARG A 145 -17.86 4.25 11.21
C ARG A 145 -18.19 3.62 12.57
N ARG A 146 -19.48 3.65 12.94
CA ARG A 146 -19.98 2.98 14.15
C ARG A 146 -19.65 1.48 14.07
N ARG A 147 -18.98 0.95 15.10
CA ARG A 147 -18.77 -0.51 15.22
C ARG A 147 -20.13 -1.18 15.32
N LEU A 148 -20.34 -2.23 14.53
CA LEU A 148 -21.52 -3.09 14.62
C LEU A 148 -21.42 -3.95 15.89
N ASP A 149 -22.57 -4.44 16.36
CA ASP A 149 -22.62 -5.30 17.54
C ASP A 149 -21.86 -6.62 17.35
N PHE A 150 -21.34 -7.17 18.46
CA PHE A 150 -20.51 -8.38 18.45
C PHE A 150 -21.23 -9.56 17.81
N PHE A 151 -22.49 -9.80 18.18
CA PHE A 151 -23.27 -10.93 17.64
C PHE A 151 -23.53 -10.79 16.14
N THR A 152 -23.74 -9.57 15.64
CA THR A 152 -23.88 -9.32 14.21
C THR A 152 -22.59 -9.66 13.45
N GLN A 153 -21.43 -9.28 14.01
CA GLN A 153 -20.13 -9.62 13.41
C GLN A 153 -19.90 -11.14 13.40
N VAL A 154 -20.18 -11.82 14.50
CA VAL A 154 -20.03 -13.29 14.61
C VAL A 154 -20.96 -14.01 13.64
N ALA A 155 -22.24 -13.64 13.57
CA ALA A 155 -23.20 -14.25 12.66
C ALA A 155 -22.79 -14.05 11.18
N ALA A 156 -22.33 -12.83 10.83
CA ALA A 156 -21.87 -12.54 9.47
C ALA A 156 -20.61 -13.36 9.09
N LEU A 157 -19.66 -13.50 10.03
CA LEU A 157 -18.46 -14.29 9.83
C LEU A 157 -18.77 -15.79 9.71
N LEU A 158 -19.65 -16.32 10.56
CA LEU A 158 -20.10 -17.72 10.50
C LEU A 158 -20.82 -18.02 9.20
N HIS A 159 -21.71 -17.14 8.76
CA HIS A 159 -22.42 -17.29 7.49
C HIS A 159 -21.43 -17.29 6.31
N ARG A 160 -20.50 -16.32 6.26
CA ARG A 160 -19.47 -16.26 5.22
C ARG A 160 -18.59 -17.50 5.22
N TYR A 161 -18.16 -17.97 6.39
CA TYR A 161 -17.35 -19.17 6.54
C TYR A 161 -18.09 -20.42 6.06
N SER A 162 -19.38 -20.54 6.42
CA SER A 162 -20.21 -21.67 6.02
C SER A 162 -20.40 -21.70 4.51
N LEU A 163 -20.65 -20.55 3.88
CA LEU A 163 -20.74 -20.43 2.43
C LEU A 163 -19.43 -20.81 1.72
N ASP A 164 -18.29 -20.33 2.21
CA ASP A 164 -16.99 -20.65 1.63
C ASP A 164 -16.67 -22.15 1.73
N ASN A 165 -16.93 -22.75 2.90
CA ASN A 165 -16.71 -24.18 3.11
C ASN A 165 -17.68 -25.07 2.30
N LEU A 166 -18.91 -24.62 2.08
CA LEU A 166 -19.87 -25.32 1.21
C LEU A 166 -19.50 -25.21 -0.28
N ARG A 167 -18.91 -24.08 -0.70
CA ARG A 167 -18.45 -23.86 -2.08
C ARG A 167 -17.14 -24.58 -2.41
N ASN A 168 -16.38 -25.01 -1.41
CA ASN A 168 -15.12 -25.75 -1.54
C ASN A 168 -15.30 -27.25 -1.18
N PRO A 169 -15.94 -28.06 -2.04
CA PRO A 169 -16.29 -29.43 -1.73
C PRO A 169 -15.08 -30.36 -1.54
N SER A 170 -13.92 -30.04 -2.13
CA SER A 170 -12.69 -30.84 -1.99
C SER A 170 -12.19 -30.89 -0.54
N LEU A 171 -12.03 -29.72 0.09
CA LEU A 171 -11.64 -29.57 1.49
C LEU A 171 -12.69 -30.16 2.45
N ALA A 172 -13.98 -29.92 2.16
CA ALA A 172 -15.06 -30.47 2.97
C ALA A 172 -15.09 -32.01 2.94
N ARG A 173 -14.96 -32.61 1.75
CA ARG A 173 -14.89 -34.07 1.57
C ARG A 173 -13.65 -34.66 2.21
N ALA A 174 -12.48 -34.03 2.06
CA ALA A 174 -11.25 -34.49 2.69
C ALA A 174 -11.36 -34.50 4.23
N LYS A 175 -11.92 -33.44 4.83
CA LYS A 175 -12.18 -33.38 6.28
C LYS A 175 -13.19 -34.44 6.75
N LEU A 176 -14.25 -34.69 5.98
CA LEU A 176 -15.22 -35.75 6.30
C LEU A 176 -14.59 -37.13 6.22
N LEU A 177 -13.82 -37.41 5.17
CA LEU A 177 -13.11 -38.67 4.99
C LEU A 177 -12.09 -38.89 6.10
N GLN A 178 -11.31 -37.88 6.46
CA GLN A 178 -10.35 -37.96 7.57
C GLN A 178 -11.04 -38.34 8.88
N LYS A 179 -12.18 -37.72 9.21
CA LYS A 179 -12.94 -38.04 10.43
C LYS A 179 -13.47 -39.47 10.40
N PHE A 180 -13.96 -39.92 9.24
CA PHE A 180 -14.43 -41.28 9.05
C PHE A 180 -13.30 -42.30 9.28
N VAL A 181 -12.14 -42.09 8.67
CA VAL A 181 -10.96 -42.96 8.82
C VAL A 181 -10.46 -42.97 10.26
N MET A 182 -10.36 -41.81 10.92
CA MET A 182 -9.95 -41.72 12.32
C MET A 182 -10.95 -42.45 13.25
N GLY A 183 -12.25 -42.32 12.99
CA GLY A 183 -13.28 -43.03 13.74
C GLY A 183 -13.15 -44.54 13.62
N ILE A 184 -12.90 -45.05 12.41
CA ILE A 184 -12.62 -46.48 12.19
C ILE A 184 -11.36 -46.91 12.93
N PHE A 185 -10.27 -46.14 12.82
CA PHE A 185 -8.99 -46.46 13.46
C PHE A 185 -9.13 -46.56 14.98
N VAL A 186 -9.77 -45.58 15.62
CA VAL A 186 -10.05 -45.61 17.06
C VAL A 186 -10.99 -46.78 17.41
N GLY A 187 -12.05 -46.99 16.63
CA GLY A 187 -12.98 -48.10 16.87
C GLY A 187 -12.30 -49.48 16.83
N LEU A 188 -11.38 -49.70 15.89
CA LEU A 188 -10.62 -50.94 15.78
C LEU A 188 -9.62 -51.14 16.93
N LEU A 189 -8.95 -50.07 17.38
CA LEU A 189 -8.04 -50.13 18.53
C LEU A 189 -8.75 -50.57 19.82
N TYR A 190 -9.97 -50.10 20.05
CA TYR A 190 -10.73 -50.40 21.27
C TYR A 190 -11.68 -51.60 21.14
N LEU A 191 -11.75 -52.26 19.99
CA LEU A 191 -12.65 -53.40 19.73
C LEU A 191 -12.41 -54.60 20.67
N ARG A 192 -11.22 -54.71 21.26
CA ARG A 192 -10.82 -55.81 22.16
C ARG A 192 -10.33 -55.34 23.52
N VAL A 193 -10.61 -54.10 23.92
CA VAL A 193 -10.38 -53.69 25.31
C VAL A 193 -11.49 -54.29 26.15
N SER A 194 -11.18 -55.39 26.86
CA SER A 194 -12.05 -55.91 27.89
C SER A 194 -12.17 -54.84 28.98
N LEU A 195 -13.40 -54.39 29.27
CA LEU A 195 -13.71 -53.64 30.49
C LEU A 195 -13.47 -54.59 31.69
N PHE A 196 -12.21 -54.78 32.06
CA PHE A 196 -11.82 -55.58 33.20
C PHE A 196 -11.85 -54.69 34.45
N PHE A 197 -13.04 -54.22 34.83
CA PHE A 197 -13.33 -53.67 36.16
C PHE A 197 -14.85 -53.54 36.32
N LEU A 198 -15.50 -54.64 36.73
CA LEU A 198 -16.56 -54.65 37.74
C LEU A 198 -16.78 -56.08 38.25
#